data_AF-A0A7C1MH08-F1
#
_entry.id   AF-A0A7C1MH08-F1
#
_cell.length_a   1.000
_cell.length_b   1.000
_cell.length_c   1.000
_cell.angle_alpha   90.00
_cell.angle_beta   90.00
_cell.angle_gamma   90.00
#
_symmetry.space_group_name_H-M   'P 1'
#
loop_
_entity.id
_entity.type
_entity.pdbx_description
1 polymer ?
#
loop_
_entity_poly.entity_id
_entity_poly.type
_entity_poly.pdbx_seq_one_letter_code
_entity_poly.pdbx_strand_id
1 'polypeptide(L)'
;MKINNFEHSLLKSVVLHLLPGILIGICYFALVPAVKSSGFPPVMALSLAALLILIPFELGFLLHRKRVEGKPFLEGVVRYTKPLKTWQYFVFVFLIVILSGLAFKAFAFTTDFLMPLFRWIPSGSFLDMGLDGEYSKSKLIITYGSFLILLVLVSPAVEEFYFRGYLLPRMPSKMKGWTEIIHSALFALYHTWTPWLFITRTLGVLPLACFVKRKENVYIGIISHCLINSIDFIIGLVFIMNL
;
A
#
# COMPACT_ATOMS: atom_id res chain seq x y z
N MET A 1 2.55 -21.65 30.69
CA MET A 1 2.27 -20.57 29.72
C MET A 1 2.94 -20.93 28.40
N LYS A 2 2.22 -21.53 27.45
CA LYS A 2 2.79 -21.87 26.13
C LYS A 2 3.11 -20.57 25.41
N ILE A 3 4.39 -20.31 25.13
CA ILE A 3 4.79 -19.23 24.24
C ILE A 3 4.18 -19.55 22.88
N ASN A 4 3.21 -18.75 22.47
CA ASN A 4 2.56 -18.88 21.18
C ASN A 4 3.58 -18.40 20.13
N ASN A 5 4.41 -19.31 19.59
CA ASN A 5 5.49 -19.02 18.62
C ASN A 5 5.02 -18.38 17.28
N PHE A 6 3.76 -17.98 17.21
CA PHE A 6 3.11 -17.41 16.04
C PHE A 6 2.83 -15.91 16.15
N GLU A 7 2.87 -15.33 17.35
CA GLU A 7 2.62 -13.90 17.55
C GLU A 7 3.92 -13.10 17.54
N HIS A 8 3.90 -11.94 16.91
CA HIS A 8 4.97 -10.97 17.00
C HIS A 8 4.90 -10.23 18.34
N SER A 9 6.06 -9.81 18.84
CA SER A 9 6.10 -8.76 19.86
C SER A 9 5.59 -7.44 19.25
N LEU A 10 5.12 -6.52 20.10
CA LEU A 10 4.69 -5.19 19.66
C LEU A 10 5.78 -4.50 18.84
N LEU A 11 7.02 -4.50 19.34
CA LEU A 11 8.16 -3.91 18.66
C LEU A 11 8.39 -4.55 17.30
N LYS A 12 8.37 -5.88 17.20
CA LYS A 12 8.55 -6.59 15.93
C LYS A 12 7.45 -6.23 14.94
N SER A 13 6.19 -6.15 15.37
CA SER A 13 5.11 -5.67 14.52
C SER A 13 5.39 -4.25 14.02
N VAL A 14 5.68 -3.29 14.90
CA VAL A 14 5.95 -1.90 14.51
C VAL A 14 7.11 -1.82 13.51
N VAL A 15 8.24 -2.45 13.80
CA VAL A 15 9.42 -2.44 12.92
C VAL A 15 9.10 -3.03 11.55
N LEU A 16 8.43 -4.19 11.50
CA LEU A 16 8.11 -4.81 10.22
C LEU A 16 7.07 -4.04 9.40
N HIS A 17 6.20 -3.24 10.03
CA HIS A 17 5.29 -2.37 9.27
C HIS A 17 6.02 -1.14 8.74
N LEU A 18 6.87 -0.50 9.55
CA LEU A 18 7.42 0.82 9.21
C LEU A 18 8.71 0.76 8.41
N LEU A 19 9.56 -0.26 8.61
CA LEU A 19 10.87 -0.35 7.97
C LEU A 19 10.79 -0.34 6.43
N PRO A 20 9.93 -1.13 5.76
CA PRO A 20 9.80 -1.08 4.30
C PRO A 20 9.44 0.34 3.82
N GLY A 21 8.53 0.99 4.54
CA GLY A 21 8.03 2.32 4.22
C GLY A 21 9.07 3.42 4.35
N ILE A 22 9.92 3.33 5.37
CA ILE A 22 11.08 4.22 5.54
C ILE A 22 12.06 4.05 4.37
N LEU A 23 12.37 2.81 4.00
CA LEU A 23 13.29 2.53 2.89
C LEU A 23 12.75 3.02 1.55
N ILE A 24 11.45 2.83 1.29
CA ILE A 24 10.79 3.32 0.08
C ILE A 24 10.79 4.85 0.06
N GLY A 25 10.47 5.51 1.19
CA GLY A 25 10.51 6.96 1.29
C GLY A 25 11.89 7.54 0.99
N ILE A 26 12.94 6.97 1.58
CA ILE A 26 14.34 7.37 1.32
C ILE A 26 14.66 7.23 -0.17
N CYS A 27 14.33 6.08 -0.77
CA CYS A 27 14.58 5.83 -2.18
C CYS A 27 13.78 6.78 -3.08
N TYR A 28 12.50 6.99 -2.79
CA TYR A 28 11.62 7.93 -3.49
C TYR A 28 12.23 9.34 -3.49
N PHE A 29 12.51 9.91 -2.32
CA PHE A 29 13.04 11.28 -2.22
C PHE A 29 14.42 11.41 -2.87
N ALA A 30 15.26 10.37 -2.83
CA ALA A 30 16.53 10.35 -3.52
C ALA A 30 16.39 10.33 -5.06
N LEU A 31 15.34 9.68 -5.57
CA LEU A 31 15.09 9.55 -7.01
C LEU A 31 14.39 10.76 -7.63
N VAL A 32 13.58 11.50 -6.86
CA VAL A 32 12.79 12.63 -7.39
C VAL A 32 13.62 13.63 -8.22
N PRO A 33 14.79 14.13 -7.77
CA PRO A 33 15.55 15.10 -8.55
C PRO A 33 15.96 14.58 -9.93
N ALA A 34 16.45 13.33 -10.00
CA ALA A 34 16.89 12.71 -11.26
C ALA A 34 15.71 12.39 -12.19
N VAL A 35 14.57 11.97 -11.64
CA VAL A 35 13.34 11.70 -12.39
C VAL A 35 12.82 13.00 -13.01
N LYS A 36 12.75 14.08 -12.22
CA LYS A 36 12.31 15.40 -12.70
C LYS A 36 13.26 15.99 -13.72
N SER A 37 14.58 15.93 -13.49
CA SER A 37 15.57 16.42 -14.47
C SER A 37 15.52 15.66 -15.79
N SER A 38 15.00 14.43 -15.77
CA SER A 38 14.76 13.59 -16.96
C SER A 38 13.38 13.82 -17.61
N GLY A 39 12.60 14.80 -17.12
CA GLY A 39 11.29 15.16 -17.67
C GLY A 39 10.16 14.19 -17.31
N PHE A 40 10.30 13.42 -16.22
CA PHE A 40 9.24 12.54 -15.72
C PHE A 40 8.60 13.12 -14.45
N PRO A 41 7.30 12.85 -14.22
CA PRO A 41 6.61 13.30 -13.01
C PRO A 41 7.06 12.51 -11.77
N PRO A 42 6.90 13.07 -10.55
CA PRO A 42 7.33 12.42 -9.31
C PRO A 42 6.76 11.01 -9.09
N VAL A 43 5.55 10.70 -9.57
CA VAL A 43 5.00 9.32 -9.49
C VAL A 43 5.86 8.26 -10.19
N MET A 44 6.68 8.64 -11.18
CA MET A 44 7.69 7.74 -11.74
C MET A 44 8.75 7.36 -10.70
N ALA A 45 9.19 8.29 -9.86
CA ALA A 45 10.12 8.00 -8.77
C ALA A 45 9.52 6.99 -7.78
N LEU A 46 8.22 7.07 -7.51
CA LEU A 46 7.53 6.08 -6.67
C LEU A 46 7.46 4.71 -7.33
N SER A 47 7.22 4.66 -8.64
CA SER A 47 7.24 3.40 -9.41
C SER A 47 8.62 2.74 -9.34
N LEU A 48 9.69 3.52 -9.50
CA LEU A 48 11.07 3.03 -9.36
C LEU A 48 11.38 2.60 -7.92
N ALA A 49 10.97 3.36 -6.91
CA ALA A 49 11.13 2.98 -5.51
C ALA A 49 10.40 1.67 -5.18
N ALA A 50 9.23 1.44 -5.78
CA ALA A 50 8.51 0.19 -5.64
C ALA A 50 9.28 -1.00 -6.26
N LEU A 51 9.83 -0.81 -7.47
CA LEU A 51 10.64 -1.82 -8.15
C LEU A 51 11.94 -2.15 -7.38
N LEU A 52 12.62 -1.13 -6.85
CA LEU A 52 13.94 -1.27 -6.24
C LEU A 52 13.89 -1.68 -4.77
N ILE A 53 12.83 -1.27 -4.05
CA ILE A 53 12.74 -1.46 -2.59
C ILE A 53 11.50 -2.26 -2.21
N LEU A 54 10.28 -1.79 -2.52
CA LEU A 54 9.04 -2.42 -2.04
C LEU A 54 9.00 -3.91 -2.40
N ILE A 55 9.08 -4.21 -3.71
CA ILE A 55 8.95 -5.58 -4.21
C ILE A 55 10.10 -6.46 -3.70
N PRO A 56 11.38 -6.09 -3.83
CA PRO A 56 12.48 -6.93 -3.34
C PRO A 56 12.45 -7.11 -1.82
N PHE A 57 12.13 -6.07 -1.05
CA PHE A 57 12.12 -6.15 0.39
C PHE A 57 10.97 -7.02 0.91
N GLU A 58 9.73 -6.71 0.54
CA GLU A 58 8.56 -7.38 1.09
C GLU A 58 8.45 -8.82 0.57
N LEU A 59 8.54 -9.02 -0.75
CA LEU A 59 8.51 -10.36 -1.33
C LEU A 59 9.75 -11.16 -0.93
N GLY A 60 10.94 -10.54 -0.94
CA GLY A 60 12.18 -11.19 -0.50
C GLY A 60 12.13 -11.61 0.97
N PHE A 61 11.55 -10.79 1.83
CA PHE A 61 11.30 -11.15 3.23
C PHE A 61 10.38 -12.37 3.33
N LEU A 62 9.25 -12.39 2.62
CA LEU A 62 8.33 -13.54 2.63
C LEU A 62 8.98 -14.82 2.09
N LEU A 63 9.77 -14.72 1.01
CA LEU A 63 10.52 -15.84 0.44
C LEU A 63 11.63 -16.33 1.37
N HIS A 64 12.30 -15.42 2.08
CA HIS A 64 13.25 -15.78 3.11
C HIS A 64 12.56 -16.51 4.28
N ARG A 65 11.39 -16.03 4.74
CA ARG A 65 10.58 -16.74 5.75
C ARG A 65 10.15 -18.12 5.27
N LYS A 66 9.75 -18.27 4.01
CA LYS A 66 9.45 -19.56 3.38
C LYS A 66 10.64 -20.51 3.48
N ARG A 67 11.83 -20.04 3.10
CA ARG A 67 13.06 -20.84 3.13
C ARG A 67 13.46 -21.25 4.55
N VAL A 68 13.38 -20.33 5.51
CA VAL A 68 13.79 -20.58 6.91
C VAL A 68 12.78 -21.44 7.66
N GLU A 69 11.48 -21.25 7.43
CA GLU A 69 10.43 -22.01 8.12
C GLU A 69 10.13 -23.37 7.47
N GLY A 70 10.59 -23.61 6.23
CA GLY A 70 10.29 -24.84 5.48
C GLY A 70 8.81 -25.00 5.13
N LYS A 71 8.02 -23.93 5.21
CA LYS A 71 6.57 -23.93 4.98
C LYS A 71 6.24 -23.50 3.55
N PRO A 72 5.08 -23.91 3.01
CA PRO A 72 4.59 -23.37 1.74
C PRO A 72 4.38 -21.85 1.83
N PHE A 73 4.45 -21.18 0.67
CA PHE A 73 4.29 -19.73 0.59
C PHE A 73 2.86 -19.33 1.00
N LEU A 74 1.85 -19.88 0.31
CA LEU A 74 0.44 -19.80 0.69
C LEU A 74 0.12 -20.85 1.76
N GLU A 75 -0.86 -20.57 2.61
CA GLU A 75 -1.30 -21.42 3.74
C GLU A 75 -0.25 -21.64 4.85
N GLY A 76 1.02 -21.32 4.59
CA GLY A 76 2.11 -21.35 5.56
C GLY A 76 2.57 -19.96 5.97
N VAL A 77 3.42 -19.34 5.16
CA VAL A 77 3.98 -18.00 5.42
C VAL A 77 2.87 -16.94 5.31
N VAL A 78 2.26 -16.85 4.14
CA VAL A 78 1.08 -16.04 3.86
C VAL A 78 -0.15 -16.80 4.34
N ARG A 79 -0.87 -16.20 5.28
CA ARG A 79 -2.12 -16.70 5.85
C ARG A 79 -3.31 -15.98 5.23
N TYR A 80 -4.51 -16.28 5.73
CA TYR A 80 -5.76 -15.77 5.20
C TYR A 80 -5.90 -16.13 3.72
N THR A 81 -5.76 -17.41 3.40
CA THR A 81 -5.89 -17.93 2.03
C THR A 81 -7.16 -18.79 1.86
N LYS A 82 -8.12 -18.69 2.79
CA LYS A 82 -9.34 -19.49 2.78
C LYS A 82 -10.16 -19.17 1.53
N PRO A 83 -10.51 -20.16 0.69
CA PRO A 83 -11.30 -19.90 -0.51
C PRO A 83 -12.70 -19.40 -0.16
N LEU A 84 -13.23 -18.50 -0.98
CA LEU A 84 -14.60 -18.00 -0.91
C LEU A 84 -15.39 -18.45 -2.15
N LYS A 85 -16.72 -18.46 -2.05
CA LYS A 85 -17.59 -18.63 -3.22
C LYS A 85 -17.44 -17.42 -4.13
N THR A 86 -17.51 -17.60 -5.45
CA THR A 86 -17.29 -16.52 -6.44
C THR A 86 -18.16 -15.27 -6.18
N TRP A 87 -19.45 -15.44 -5.86
CA TRP A 87 -20.34 -14.31 -5.54
C TRP A 87 -19.87 -13.48 -4.34
N GLN A 88 -19.17 -14.10 -3.38
CA GLN A 88 -18.65 -13.41 -2.20
C GLN A 88 -17.50 -12.48 -2.57
N TYR A 89 -16.70 -12.81 -3.58
CA TYR A 89 -15.69 -11.88 -4.10
C TYR A 89 -16.35 -10.61 -4.60
N PHE A 90 -17.37 -10.72 -5.46
CA PHE A 90 -18.10 -9.55 -5.96
C PHE A 90 -18.66 -8.68 -4.83
N VAL A 91 -19.33 -9.30 -3.85
CA VAL A 91 -19.92 -8.56 -2.72
C VAL A 91 -18.87 -7.89 -1.85
N PHE A 92 -17.84 -8.61 -1.40
CA PHE A 92 -16.87 -8.05 -0.47
C PHE A 92 -15.94 -7.06 -1.16
N VAL A 93 -15.52 -7.31 -2.39
CA VAL A 93 -14.71 -6.36 -3.16
C VAL A 93 -15.48 -5.06 -3.38
N PHE A 94 -16.75 -5.14 -3.78
CA PHE A 94 -17.60 -3.96 -3.93
C PHE A 94 -17.75 -3.18 -2.62
N LEU A 95 -18.08 -3.86 -1.52
CA LEU A 95 -18.21 -3.22 -0.21
C LEU A 95 -16.91 -2.56 0.24
N ILE A 96 -15.76 -3.23 0.06
CA ILE A 96 -14.46 -2.66 0.42
C ILE A 96 -14.20 -1.39 -0.40
N VAL A 97 -14.36 -1.43 -1.72
CA VAL A 97 -14.07 -0.28 -2.59
C VAL A 97 -14.97 0.91 -2.24
N ILE A 98 -16.28 0.68 -2.07
CA ILE A 98 -17.24 1.74 -1.72
C ILE A 98 -16.95 2.32 -0.33
N LEU A 99 -16.78 1.47 0.69
CA LEU A 99 -16.52 1.95 2.05
C LEU A 99 -15.17 2.67 2.15
N SER A 100 -14.15 2.17 1.45
CA SER A 100 -12.83 2.82 1.40
C SER A 100 -12.94 4.18 0.70
N GLY A 101 -13.57 4.25 -0.48
CA GLY A 101 -13.77 5.50 -1.21
C GLY A 101 -14.57 6.53 -0.42
N LEU A 102 -15.65 6.11 0.25
CA LEU A 102 -16.43 6.97 1.15
C LEU A 102 -15.58 7.48 2.32
N ALA A 103 -14.76 6.63 2.93
CA ALA A 103 -13.87 7.02 4.03
C ALA A 103 -12.76 7.99 3.55
N PHE A 104 -12.11 7.71 2.42
CA PHE A 104 -11.12 8.61 1.83
C PHE A 104 -11.73 10.00 1.56
N LYS A 105 -12.94 10.03 0.99
CA LYS A 105 -13.66 11.29 0.74
C LYS A 105 -14.05 12.00 2.04
N ALA A 106 -14.64 11.28 2.99
CA ALA A 106 -15.15 11.85 4.24
C ALA A 106 -14.03 12.44 5.12
N PHE A 107 -12.85 11.83 5.10
CA PHE A 107 -11.70 12.25 5.92
C PHE A 107 -10.64 13.03 5.15
N ALA A 108 -10.85 13.33 3.86
CA ALA A 108 -9.91 14.06 3.02
C ALA A 108 -9.46 15.40 3.65
N PHE A 109 -10.38 16.09 4.36
CA PHE A 109 -10.12 17.35 5.06
C PHE A 109 -8.98 17.28 6.08
N THR A 110 -8.69 16.08 6.61
CA THR A 110 -7.61 15.88 7.59
C THR A 110 -6.23 16.07 6.97
N THR A 111 -6.13 15.91 5.65
CA THR A 111 -4.91 16.15 4.89
C THR A 111 -4.43 17.58 5.04
N ASP A 112 -5.33 18.55 4.83
CA ASP A 112 -5.00 19.97 4.90
C ASP A 112 -4.62 20.40 6.32
N PHE A 113 -5.23 19.77 7.33
CA PHE A 113 -4.87 19.99 8.73
C PHE A 113 -3.47 19.46 9.08
N LEU A 114 -3.06 18.33 8.49
CA LEU A 114 -1.77 17.69 8.77
C LEU A 114 -0.63 18.21 7.91
N MET A 115 -0.90 18.69 6.69
CA MET A 115 0.11 19.16 5.75
C MET A 115 1.07 20.22 6.32
N PRO A 116 0.65 21.18 7.18
CA PRO A 116 1.56 22.11 7.84
C PRO A 116 2.69 21.46 8.68
N LEU A 117 2.48 20.25 9.21
CA LEU A 117 3.49 19.52 9.98
C LEU A 117 4.66 19.01 9.11
N PHE A 118 4.47 18.98 7.79
CA PHE A 118 5.41 18.41 6.82
C PHE A 118 6.07 19.45 5.91
N ARG A 119 6.02 20.74 6.29
CA ARG A 119 6.65 21.85 5.55
C ARG A 119 8.16 21.75 5.37
N TRP A 120 8.82 20.88 6.14
CA TRP A 120 10.25 20.58 6.00
C TRP A 120 10.55 19.71 4.77
N ILE A 121 9.55 19.04 4.20
CA ILE A 121 9.67 18.34 2.91
C ILE A 121 9.55 19.39 1.80
N PRO A 122 10.55 19.51 0.89
CA PRO A 122 10.45 20.46 -0.22
C PRO A 122 9.24 20.16 -1.10
N SER A 123 8.43 21.18 -1.41
CA SER A 123 7.22 21.04 -2.22
C SER A 123 7.48 20.40 -3.59
N GLY A 124 8.63 20.71 -4.20
CA GLY A 124 9.05 20.10 -5.46
C GLY A 124 9.31 18.58 -5.39
N SER A 125 9.31 18.00 -4.18
CA SER A 125 9.46 16.56 -3.90
C SER A 125 8.15 15.86 -3.52
N PHE A 126 7.04 16.59 -3.46
CA PHE A 126 5.75 15.99 -3.18
C PHE A 126 5.37 14.99 -4.26
N LEU A 127 4.62 13.96 -3.86
CA LEU A 127 4.05 13.03 -4.83
C LEU A 127 3.05 13.80 -5.70
N ASP A 128 3.32 13.80 -6.99
CA ASP A 128 2.50 14.43 -8.01
C ASP A 128 2.33 13.47 -9.20
N MET A 129 1.12 13.50 -9.78
CA MET A 129 0.70 12.57 -10.82
C MET A 129 1.07 13.03 -12.25
N GLY A 130 1.56 14.26 -12.41
CA GLY A 130 1.97 14.83 -13.69
C GLY A 130 0.81 15.25 -14.59
N LEU A 131 -0.33 15.63 -14.00
CA LEU A 131 -1.57 15.98 -14.71
C LEU A 131 -1.79 17.50 -14.84
N ASP A 132 -0.72 18.28 -14.72
CA ASP A 132 -0.68 19.75 -14.79
C ASP A 132 -0.44 20.29 -16.21
N GLY A 133 -0.10 19.42 -17.17
CA GLY A 133 0.21 19.78 -18.55
C GLY A 133 1.69 20.12 -18.79
N GLU A 134 2.56 20.00 -17.78
CA GLU A 134 4.00 20.28 -17.93
C GLU A 134 4.79 19.12 -18.57
N TYR A 135 4.21 17.92 -18.60
CA TYR A 135 4.88 16.71 -19.06
C TYR A 135 4.46 16.30 -20.47
N SER A 136 5.43 15.92 -21.30
CA SER A 136 5.14 15.41 -22.65
C SER A 136 4.33 14.11 -22.61
N LYS A 137 3.45 13.93 -23.61
CA LYS A 137 2.60 12.73 -23.77
C LYS A 137 3.39 11.42 -23.71
N SER A 138 4.58 11.37 -24.33
CA SER A 138 5.43 10.16 -24.32
C SER A 138 5.95 9.81 -22.92
N LYS A 139 6.38 10.81 -22.14
CA LYS A 139 6.82 10.62 -20.75
C LYS A 139 5.68 10.15 -19.86
N LEU A 140 4.47 10.67 -20.08
CA LEU A 140 3.27 10.24 -19.36
C LEU A 140 2.88 8.80 -19.72
N ILE A 141 2.94 8.40 -20.99
CA ILE A 141 2.67 7.01 -21.40
C ILE A 141 3.64 6.03 -20.70
N ILE A 142 4.94 6.35 -20.69
CA ILE A 142 5.94 5.51 -20.02
C ILE A 142 5.69 5.46 -18.50
N THR A 143 5.37 6.61 -17.90
CA THR A 143 5.04 6.72 -16.46
C THR A 143 3.83 5.88 -16.11
N TYR A 144 2.72 6.05 -16.82
CA TYR A 144 1.47 5.38 -16.51
C TYR A 144 1.48 3.89 -16.89
N GLY A 145 2.28 3.50 -17.90
CA GLY A 145 2.58 2.08 -18.15
C GLY A 145 3.33 1.45 -16.97
N SER A 146 4.34 2.15 -16.44
CA SER A 146 5.07 1.71 -15.25
C SER A 146 4.18 1.70 -14.01
N PHE A 147 3.34 2.72 -13.83
CA PHE A 147 2.37 2.85 -12.75
C PHE A 147 1.37 1.68 -12.74
N LEU A 148 0.80 1.33 -13.89
CA LEU A 148 -0.12 0.21 -14.02
C LEU A 148 0.52 -1.09 -13.55
N ILE A 149 1.72 -1.39 -14.06
CA ILE A 149 2.38 -2.66 -13.73
C ILE A 149 2.81 -2.65 -12.26
N LEU A 150 3.53 -1.63 -11.83
CA LEU A 150 4.22 -1.63 -10.54
C LEU A 150 3.30 -1.20 -9.40
N LEU A 151 2.52 -0.12 -9.54
CA LEU A 151 1.76 0.49 -8.45
C LEU A 151 0.28 0.09 -8.43
N VAL A 152 -0.30 -0.35 -9.54
CA VAL A 152 -1.69 -0.84 -9.58
C VAL A 152 -1.78 -2.36 -9.41
N LEU A 153 -0.81 -3.12 -9.92
CA LEU A 153 -0.89 -4.59 -9.94
C LEU A 153 0.11 -5.27 -9.01
N VAL A 154 1.40 -5.09 -9.25
CA VAL A 154 2.43 -5.89 -8.57
C VAL A 154 2.59 -5.48 -7.10
N SER A 155 2.77 -4.18 -6.81
CA SER A 155 2.97 -3.72 -5.43
C SER A 155 1.75 -3.99 -4.56
N PRO A 156 0.50 -3.70 -4.99
CA PRO A 156 -0.68 -4.07 -4.21
C PRO A 156 -0.75 -5.57 -3.89
N ALA A 157 -0.43 -6.44 -4.84
CA ALA A 157 -0.40 -7.88 -4.58
C ALA A 157 0.66 -8.26 -3.53
N VAL A 158 1.87 -7.71 -3.64
CA VAL A 158 2.96 -7.95 -2.69
C VAL A 158 2.62 -7.40 -1.30
N GLU A 159 2.11 -6.17 -1.22
CA GLU A 159 1.71 -5.52 0.01
C GLU A 159 0.59 -6.29 0.71
N GLU A 160 -0.42 -6.79 -0.01
CA GLU A 160 -1.48 -7.59 0.60
C GLU A 160 -0.94 -8.92 1.15
N PHE A 161 -0.01 -9.58 0.45
CA PHE A 161 0.66 -10.77 0.99
C PHE A 161 1.49 -10.45 2.23
N TYR A 162 2.18 -9.30 2.26
CA TYR A 162 3.04 -8.90 3.36
C TYR A 162 2.24 -8.38 4.56
N PHE A 163 1.45 -7.33 4.39
CA PHE A 163 0.70 -6.70 5.46
C PHE A 163 -0.46 -7.56 5.95
N ARG A 164 -1.35 -7.99 5.05
CA ARG A 164 -2.59 -8.67 5.45
C ARG A 164 -2.39 -10.18 5.56
N GLY A 165 -1.58 -10.76 4.67
CA GLY A 165 -1.27 -12.18 4.67
C GLY A 165 -0.24 -12.59 5.72
N TYR A 166 0.78 -11.77 5.98
CA TYR A 166 1.85 -12.13 6.93
C TYR A 166 1.75 -11.38 8.27
N LEU A 167 1.67 -10.05 8.28
CA LEU A 167 1.76 -9.26 9.50
C LEU A 167 0.48 -9.25 10.34
N LEU A 168 -0.68 -8.97 9.74
CA LEU A 168 -1.97 -8.87 10.43
C LEU A 168 -2.32 -10.14 11.25
N PRO A 169 -2.22 -11.37 10.72
CA PRO A 169 -2.48 -12.58 11.51
C PRO A 169 -1.46 -12.86 12.61
N ARG A 170 -0.36 -12.11 12.66
CA ARG A 170 0.72 -12.25 13.64
C ARG A 170 0.79 -11.07 14.62
N MET A 171 -0.11 -10.08 14.52
CA MET A 171 -0.14 -8.97 15.47
C MET A 171 -0.49 -9.46 16.89
N PRO A 172 0.03 -8.80 17.95
CA PRO A 172 -0.16 -9.25 19.32
C PRO A 172 -1.64 -9.42 19.71
N SER A 173 -2.02 -10.60 20.20
CA SER A 173 -3.40 -10.92 20.61
C SER A 173 -3.95 -9.97 21.69
N LYS A 174 -3.06 -9.42 22.53
CA LYS A 174 -3.40 -8.42 23.56
C LYS A 174 -4.02 -7.13 23.02
N MET A 175 -3.90 -6.84 21.73
CA MET A 175 -4.54 -5.68 21.09
C MET A 175 -6.06 -5.84 20.94
N LYS A 176 -6.59 -7.07 21.04
CA LYS A 176 -8.04 -7.37 20.97
C LYS A 176 -8.67 -6.67 19.74
N GLY A 177 -9.77 -5.93 19.94
CA GLY A 177 -10.51 -5.22 18.90
C GLY A 177 -9.78 -4.03 18.25
N TRP A 178 -8.60 -3.64 18.75
CA TRP A 178 -7.81 -2.56 18.16
C TRP A 178 -6.87 -3.01 17.04
N THR A 179 -6.80 -4.32 16.79
CA THR A 179 -5.81 -4.89 15.87
C THR A 179 -5.91 -4.27 14.46
N GLU A 180 -7.11 -4.18 13.90
CA GLU A 180 -7.38 -3.71 12.55
C GLU A 180 -7.08 -2.22 12.39
N ILE A 181 -7.50 -1.39 13.35
CA ILE A 181 -7.24 0.05 13.30
C ILE A 181 -5.76 0.38 13.53
N ILE A 182 -5.08 -0.33 14.43
CA ILE A 182 -3.63 -0.18 14.62
C ILE A 182 -2.89 -0.66 13.36
N HIS A 183 -3.30 -1.78 12.77
CA HIS A 183 -2.73 -2.27 11.52
C HIS A 183 -2.88 -1.24 10.40
N SER A 184 -4.06 -0.67 10.22
CA SER A 184 -4.30 0.38 9.23
C SER A 184 -3.52 1.66 9.52
N ALA A 185 -3.37 2.06 10.79
CA ALA A 185 -2.56 3.21 11.17
C ALA A 185 -1.07 2.99 10.88
N LEU A 186 -0.54 1.80 11.19
CA LEU A 186 0.84 1.44 10.86
C LEU A 186 1.06 1.36 9.35
N PHE A 187 0.09 0.82 8.60
CA PHE A 187 0.12 0.85 7.13
C PHE A 187 0.04 2.28 6.58
N ALA A 188 -0.69 3.18 7.22
CA ALA A 188 -0.73 4.58 6.83
C ALA A 188 0.62 5.29 7.07
N LEU A 189 1.29 5.00 8.19
CA LEU A 189 2.63 5.52 8.50
C LEU A 189 3.74 4.91 7.62
N TYR A 190 3.53 3.70 7.09
CA TYR A 190 4.40 3.10 6.08
C TYR A 190 4.54 3.98 4.83
N HIS A 191 3.54 4.79 4.49
CA HIS A 191 3.57 5.70 3.35
C HIS A 191 4.29 7.02 3.66
N THR A 192 5.58 6.93 3.97
CA THR A 192 6.41 8.07 4.40
C THR A 192 6.56 9.17 3.35
N TRP A 193 6.26 8.90 2.07
CA TRP A 193 6.25 9.87 0.97
C TRP A 193 4.96 10.69 0.86
N THR A 194 3.92 10.33 1.61
CA THR A 194 2.65 11.08 1.71
C THR A 194 2.13 11.06 3.15
N PRO A 195 2.91 11.55 4.13
CA PRO A 195 2.63 11.37 5.54
C PRO A 195 1.42 12.21 6.03
N TRP A 196 1.08 13.29 5.32
CA TRP A 196 -0.13 14.09 5.57
C TRP A 196 -1.43 13.32 5.35
N LEU A 197 -1.41 12.20 4.61
CA LEU A 197 -2.57 11.32 4.44
C LEU A 197 -2.78 10.37 5.61
N PHE A 198 -2.04 10.51 6.73
CA PHE A 198 -2.08 9.55 7.83
C PHE A 198 -3.51 9.21 8.31
N ILE A 199 -4.33 10.21 8.65
CA ILE A 199 -5.69 9.97 9.16
C ILE A 199 -6.60 9.45 8.04
N THR A 200 -6.64 10.16 6.90
CA THR A 200 -7.43 9.77 5.72
C THR A 200 -7.16 8.32 5.33
N ARG A 201 -5.89 7.93 5.21
CA ARG A 201 -5.46 6.59 4.82
C ARG A 201 -5.77 5.56 5.91
N THR A 202 -5.52 5.88 7.19
CA THR A 202 -5.83 4.97 8.31
C THR A 202 -7.30 4.52 8.25
N LEU A 203 -8.22 5.47 8.06
CA LEU A 203 -9.65 5.19 8.01
C LEU A 203 -10.08 4.65 6.64
N GLY A 204 -9.45 5.13 5.56
CA GLY A 204 -9.67 4.68 4.20
C GLY A 204 -9.36 3.21 3.96
N VAL A 205 -8.28 2.69 4.57
CA VAL A 205 -7.87 1.27 4.39
C VAL A 205 -8.42 0.34 5.49
N LEU A 206 -9.11 0.88 6.50
CA LEU A 206 -9.71 0.09 7.57
C LEU A 206 -10.72 -0.96 7.08
N PRO A 207 -11.65 -0.66 6.15
CA PRO A 207 -12.57 -1.67 5.62
C PRO A 207 -11.83 -2.88 5.03
N LEU A 208 -10.78 -2.63 4.24
CA LEU A 208 -9.94 -3.67 3.64
C LEU A 208 -9.37 -4.62 4.71
N ALA A 209 -8.71 -4.08 5.75
CA ALA A 209 -8.12 -4.86 6.83
C ALA A 209 -9.17 -5.69 7.59
N CYS A 210 -10.32 -5.09 7.90
CA CYS A 210 -11.43 -5.75 8.58
C CYS A 210 -12.00 -6.92 7.77
N PHE A 211 -12.27 -6.72 6.48
CA PHE A 211 -12.85 -7.75 5.63
C PHE A 211 -11.86 -8.88 5.34
N VAL A 212 -10.59 -8.59 5.07
CA VAL A 212 -9.56 -9.62 4.86
C VAL A 212 -9.41 -10.50 6.09
N LYS A 213 -9.31 -9.91 7.29
CA LYS A 213 -9.22 -10.67 8.54
C LYS A 213 -10.49 -11.46 8.83
N ARG A 214 -11.68 -10.85 8.68
CA ARG A 214 -12.96 -11.51 8.95
C ARG A 214 -13.25 -12.67 8.00
N LYS A 215 -12.81 -12.56 6.75
CA LYS A 215 -13.02 -13.61 5.72
C LYS A 215 -11.85 -14.57 5.62
N GLU A 216 -10.74 -14.26 6.28
CA GLU A 216 -9.49 -15.00 6.18
C GLU A 216 -9.10 -15.23 4.72
N ASN A 217 -9.24 -14.19 3.90
CA ASN A 217 -8.99 -14.23 2.46
C ASN A 217 -8.25 -12.96 2.02
N VAL A 218 -6.99 -13.11 1.59
CA VAL A 218 -6.11 -12.03 1.14
C VAL A 218 -6.41 -11.63 -0.30
N TYR A 219 -7.04 -12.50 -1.09
CA TYR A 219 -7.36 -12.24 -2.49
C TYR A 219 -8.44 -11.15 -2.66
N ILE A 220 -9.44 -11.08 -1.76
CA ILE A 220 -10.35 -9.92 -1.73
C ILE A 220 -9.57 -8.63 -1.44
N GLY A 221 -8.50 -8.72 -0.64
CA GLY A 221 -7.58 -7.63 -0.38
C GLY A 221 -6.89 -7.17 -1.66
N ILE A 222 -6.25 -8.11 -2.36
CA ILE A 222 -5.52 -7.86 -3.62
C ILE A 222 -6.43 -7.21 -4.65
N ILE A 223 -7.59 -7.80 -4.92
CA ILE A 223 -8.51 -7.30 -5.94
C ILE A 223 -8.98 -5.89 -5.57
N SER A 224 -9.41 -5.66 -4.33
CA SER A 224 -9.86 -4.34 -3.89
C SER A 224 -8.75 -3.29 -3.94
N HIS A 225 -7.53 -3.64 -3.53
CA HIS A 225 -6.40 -2.73 -3.53
C HIS A 225 -6.02 -2.34 -4.98
N CYS A 226 -5.94 -3.32 -5.89
CA CYS A 226 -5.71 -3.03 -7.31
C CYS A 226 -6.83 -2.13 -7.90
N LEU A 227 -8.10 -2.36 -7.54
CA LEU A 227 -9.22 -1.56 -8.01
C LEU A 227 -9.22 -0.13 -7.45
N ILE A 228 -8.75 0.06 -6.21
CA ILE A 228 -8.60 1.41 -5.64
C ILE A 228 -7.49 2.16 -6.36
N ASN A 229 -6.32 1.53 -6.55
CA ASN A 229 -5.19 2.17 -7.22
C ASN A 229 -5.45 2.38 -8.73
N SER A 230 -6.31 1.58 -9.35
CA SER A 230 -6.67 1.77 -10.76
C SER A 230 -7.45 3.06 -11.02
N ILE A 231 -8.05 3.68 -9.99
CA ILE A 231 -8.73 4.98 -10.13
C ILE A 231 -7.74 6.04 -10.62
N ASP A 232 -6.59 6.18 -9.96
CA ASP A 232 -5.56 7.14 -10.34
C ASP A 232 -4.97 6.84 -11.73
N PHE A 233 -4.84 5.55 -12.07
CA PHE A 233 -4.43 5.13 -13.41
C PHE A 233 -5.45 5.56 -14.48
N ILE A 234 -6.74 5.31 -14.25
CA ILE A 234 -7.81 5.66 -15.19
C ILE A 234 -7.85 7.18 -15.40
N ILE A 235 -7.73 7.96 -14.32
CA ILE A 235 -7.68 9.44 -14.40
C ILE A 235 -6.53 9.88 -15.29
N GLY A 236 -5.33 9.36 -15.08
CA GLY A 236 -4.18 9.71 -15.91
C GLY A 236 -4.28 9.21 -17.36
N LEU A 237 -4.87 8.03 -17.58
CA LEU A 237 -5.13 7.52 -18.93
C LEU A 237 -6.07 8.46 -19.70
N VAL A 238 -7.17 8.88 -19.06
CA VAL A 238 -8.11 9.85 -19.65
C VAL A 238 -7.41 11.17 -19.95
N PHE A 239 -6.57 11.67 -19.04
CA PHE A 239 -5.78 12.87 -19.29
C PHE A 239 -4.86 12.73 -20.50
N ILE A 240 -4.08 11.64 -20.60
CA ILE A 240 -3.16 11.36 -21.71
C ILE A 240 -3.91 11.26 -23.05
N MET A 241 -5.12 10.70 -23.06
CA MET A 241 -5.96 10.61 -24.25
C MET A 241 -6.42 11.98 -24.77
N ASN A 242 -6.47 12.98 -23.89
CA ASN A 242 -6.91 14.35 -24.20
C ASN A 242 -5.75 15.34 -24.47
N LEU A 243 -4.49 14.90 -24.36
CA LEU A 243 -3.29 15.65 -24.79
C LEU A 243 -3.08 15.55 -26.31
#